data_AF-A0A2S9YLG9-F1
#
_entry.id   AF-A0A2S9YLG9-F1
#
_cell.length_a   1.000
_cell.length_b   1.000
_cell.length_c   1.000
_cell.angle_alpha   90.00
_cell.angle_beta   90.00
_cell.angle_gamma   90.00
#
_symmetry.space_group_name_H-M   'P 1'
#
loop_
_entity.id
_entity.type
_entity.pdbx_description
1 polymer ?
#
loop_
_entity_poly.entity_id
_entity_poly.type
_entity_poly.pdbx_seq_one_letter_code
_entity_poly.pdbx_strand_id
1 'polypeptide(L)'
;MLKSTIALIVVAACAAPTPGISPPPSPDDRPSEVTEEDQHFCCGSVDPSTMSGEDCIPIGPSHVGGCGKVLYCSDSYTNDEGTVTCAT
;
A
#
# COMPACT_ATOMS: atom_id res chain seq x y z
N MET A 1 -15.47 12.46 -56.92
CA MET A 1 -14.39 11.46 -57.11
C MET A 1 -13.05 12.20 -57.10
N LEU A 2 -12.23 12.00 -56.07
CA LEU A 2 -10.77 11.94 -56.22
C LEU A 2 -10.21 11.20 -54.99
N LYS A 3 -9.82 9.95 -55.22
CA LYS A 3 -8.97 9.17 -54.33
C LYS A 3 -7.60 9.84 -54.37
N SER A 4 -6.97 10.10 -53.23
CA SER A 4 -5.52 10.18 -53.23
C SER A 4 -4.92 9.77 -51.89
N THR A 5 -4.32 8.60 -52.01
CA THR A 5 -3.54 7.75 -51.13
C THR A 5 -2.19 8.39 -50.73
N ILE A 6 -1.54 7.81 -49.70
CA ILE A 6 -0.09 7.80 -49.38
C ILE A 6 0.36 9.01 -48.53
N ALA A 7 1.09 8.90 -47.41
CA ALA A 7 2.26 8.06 -47.18
C ALA A 7 2.48 7.67 -45.70
N LEU A 8 2.92 6.43 -45.52
CA LEU A 8 3.41 5.82 -44.30
C LEU A 8 4.92 6.11 -44.21
N ILE A 9 5.37 6.87 -43.19
CA ILE A 9 6.79 7.12 -42.95
C ILE A 9 7.26 6.17 -41.85
N VAL A 10 8.03 5.16 -42.28
CA VAL A 10 8.76 4.22 -41.44
C VAL A 10 9.99 4.95 -40.89
N VAL A 11 10.07 5.13 -39.57
CA VAL A 11 11.30 5.53 -38.88
C VAL A 11 12.11 4.27 -38.63
N ALA A 12 13.13 4.06 -39.46
CA ALA A 12 14.14 3.03 -39.27
C ALA A 12 15.41 3.63 -38.65
N ALA A 13 16.10 2.77 -37.89
CA ALA A 13 17.42 2.92 -37.25
C ALA A 13 17.36 3.55 -35.83
N CYS A 14 17.86 2.93 -34.76
CA CYS A 14 18.96 1.95 -34.64
C CYS A 14 18.64 0.90 -33.57
N ALA A 15 18.63 -0.39 -33.94
CA ALA A 15 18.81 -1.49 -33.00
C ALA A 15 20.28 -1.90 -33.04
N ALA A 16 21.10 -1.33 -32.15
CA ALA A 16 22.40 -1.89 -31.84
C ALA A 16 22.21 -3.02 -30.82
N PRO A 17 22.74 -4.24 -31.03
CA PRO A 17 22.73 -5.27 -30.00
C PRO A 17 23.85 -4.96 -29.00
N THR A 18 23.50 -4.35 -27.87
CA THR A 18 24.42 -4.25 -26.73
C THR A 18 24.42 -5.59 -25.99
N PRO A 19 25.58 -6.22 -25.76
CA PRO A 19 25.66 -7.45 -24.99
C PRO A 19 25.49 -7.14 -23.50
N GLY A 20 24.58 -7.85 -22.84
CA GLY A 20 24.60 -8.11 -21.40
C GLY A 20 24.52 -6.88 -20.49
N ILE A 21 23.31 -6.35 -20.30
CA ILE A 21 22.96 -5.65 -19.07
C ILE A 21 21.63 -6.25 -18.62
N SER A 22 21.70 -7.23 -17.71
CA SER A 22 20.52 -7.63 -16.96
C SER A 22 19.92 -6.37 -16.33
N PRO A 23 18.61 -6.11 -16.48
CA PRO A 23 17.98 -4.98 -15.82
C PRO A 23 18.31 -5.02 -14.32
N PRO A 24 18.52 -3.86 -13.66
CA PRO A 24 18.67 -3.85 -12.21
C PRO A 24 17.50 -4.60 -11.60
N PRO A 25 17.69 -5.40 -10.53
CA PRO A 25 16.57 -6.03 -9.88
C PRO A 25 15.54 -4.93 -9.57
N SER A 26 14.31 -5.15 -10.04
CA SER A 26 13.14 -4.35 -9.63
C SER A 26 13.19 -4.15 -8.12
N PRO A 27 12.70 -3.00 -7.59
CA PRO A 27 12.66 -2.79 -6.15
C PRO A 27 12.10 -4.05 -5.52
N ASP A 28 12.91 -4.60 -4.64
CA ASP A 28 12.73 -5.85 -3.96
C ASP A 28 11.31 -5.88 -3.37
N ASP A 29 10.40 -6.63 -4.02
CA ASP A 29 9.08 -7.02 -3.52
C ASP A 29 9.27 -8.01 -2.36
N ARG A 30 10.21 -7.71 -1.45
CA ARG A 30 10.21 -8.25 -0.11
C ARG A 30 8.85 -7.85 0.44
N PRO A 31 7.99 -8.81 0.86
CA PRO A 31 6.94 -8.48 1.80
C PRO A 31 7.65 -7.67 2.87
N SER A 32 7.23 -6.42 3.09
CA SER A 32 7.76 -5.66 4.22
C SER A 32 7.59 -6.60 5.40
N GLU A 33 8.70 -7.10 5.95
CA GLU A 33 8.67 -7.86 7.17
C GLU A 33 8.10 -6.86 8.15
N VAL A 34 6.78 -6.96 8.36
CA VAL A 34 6.08 -6.29 9.43
C VAL A 34 6.74 -6.86 10.66
N THR A 35 7.81 -6.21 11.10
CA THR A 35 8.16 -6.18 12.50
C THR A 35 6.84 -6.01 13.22
N GLU A 36 6.57 -6.89 14.18
CA GLU A 36 5.42 -6.87 15.09
C GLU A 36 5.48 -5.56 15.89
N GLU A 37 5.27 -4.45 15.20
CA GLU A 37 5.25 -3.09 15.67
C GLU A 37 3.80 -2.80 15.98
N ASP A 38 3.47 -2.89 17.26
CA ASP A 38 2.60 -1.94 17.95
C ASP A 38 1.73 -1.08 17.02
N GLN A 39 0.58 -1.61 16.61
CA GLN A 39 -0.29 -0.91 15.67
C GLN A 39 -1.28 -0.01 16.38
N HIS A 40 -1.40 1.20 15.85
CA HIS A 40 -2.31 2.22 16.35
C HIS A 40 -3.38 2.51 15.30
N PHE A 41 -4.62 2.61 15.74
CA PHE A 41 -5.76 2.93 14.89
C PHE A 41 -6.51 4.12 15.45
N CYS A 42 -6.87 5.06 14.57
CA CYS A 42 -7.81 6.11 14.90
C CYS A 42 -9.22 5.66 14.53
N CYS A 43 -10.11 5.55 15.51
CA CYS A 43 -11.43 4.97 15.32
C CYS A 43 -12.54 5.96 15.66
N GLY A 44 -13.72 5.76 15.06
CA GLY A 44 -14.94 6.48 15.44
C GLY A 44 -15.46 6.03 16.81
N SER A 45 -15.33 4.73 17.11
CA SER A 45 -15.69 4.10 18.38
C SER A 45 -14.59 3.11 18.82
N VAL A 46 -14.47 2.87 20.13
CA VAL A 46 -13.63 1.82 20.70
C VAL A 46 -14.39 1.19 21.86
N ASP A 47 -14.47 -0.14 21.85
CA ASP A 47 -14.94 -0.95 22.97
C ASP A 47 -13.74 -1.60 23.69
N PRO A 48 -13.39 -1.11 24.89
CA PRO A 48 -12.27 -1.67 25.65
C PRO A 48 -12.55 -3.07 26.20
N SER A 49 -13.81 -3.51 26.24
CA SER A 49 -14.18 -4.84 26.75
C SER A 49 -13.82 -5.95 25.77
N THR A 50 -13.92 -5.65 24.47
CA THR A 50 -13.65 -6.57 23.37
C THR A 50 -12.35 -6.27 22.63
N MET A 51 -11.64 -5.20 23.02
CA MET A 51 -10.44 -4.71 22.33
C MET A 51 -10.69 -4.47 20.83
N SER A 52 -11.85 -3.90 20.51
CA SER A 52 -12.27 -3.62 19.14
C SER A 52 -12.69 -2.17 18.94
N GLY A 53 -12.71 -1.72 17.70
CA GLY A 53 -13.18 -0.40 17.31
C GLY A 53 -13.81 -0.41 15.92
N GLU A 54 -14.65 0.59 15.65
CA GLU A 54 -15.33 0.78 14.37
C GLU A 54 -14.87 2.08 13.71
N ASP A 55 -15.02 2.15 12.38
CA ASP A 55 -14.54 3.26 11.55
C ASP A 55 -13.04 3.55 11.77
N CYS A 56 -12.25 2.50 11.93
CA CYS A 56 -10.83 2.56 12.24
C CYS A 56 -9.95 2.75 11.01
N ILE A 57 -9.01 3.69 11.09
CA ILE A 57 -7.93 3.87 10.12
C ILE A 57 -6.56 3.69 10.80
N PRO A 58 -5.59 3.04 10.14
CA PRO A 58 -4.25 2.89 10.71
C PRO A 58 -3.56 4.26 10.79
N ILE A 59 -2.85 4.49 11.89
CA ILE A 59 -2.08 5.72 12.12
C ILE A 59 -0.68 5.39 12.63
N GLY A 60 0.29 6.22 12.25
CA GLY A 60 1.62 6.17 12.85
C GLY A 60 1.63 6.75 14.28
N PRO A 61 2.65 6.43 15.09
CA PRO A 61 2.75 6.87 16.50
C PRO A 61 2.78 8.40 16.66
N SER A 62 3.25 9.12 15.64
CA SER A 62 3.27 10.59 15.62
C SER A 62 1.89 11.25 15.47
N HIS A 63 0.85 10.50 15.09
CA HIS A 63 -0.50 11.02 14.82
C HIS A 63 -1.52 10.68 15.92
N VAL A 64 -1.12 9.93 16.95
CA VAL A 64 -1.98 9.51 18.06
C VAL A 64 -2.63 10.70 18.77
N GLY A 65 -1.88 11.79 18.99
CA GLY A 65 -2.38 12.98 19.68
C GLY A 65 -3.47 13.77 18.94
N GLY A 66 -3.65 13.51 17.63
CA GLY A 66 -4.71 14.14 16.83
C GLY A 66 -6.01 13.33 16.79
N CYS A 67 -6.03 12.13 17.37
CA CYS A 67 -7.16 11.23 17.29
C CYS A 67 -8.03 11.28 18.55
N GLY A 68 -9.35 11.31 18.39
CA GLY A 68 -10.30 11.32 19.50
C GLY A 68 -10.41 9.99 20.25
N LYS A 69 -10.27 8.86 19.54
CA LYS A 69 -10.28 7.50 20.12
C LYS A 69 -9.25 6.64 19.41
N VAL A 70 -8.32 6.10 20.20
CA VAL A 70 -7.22 5.29 19.69
C VAL A 70 -7.39 3.86 20.17
N LEU A 71 -7.33 2.91 19.23
CA LEU A 71 -7.18 1.49 19.52
C LEU A 71 -5.72 1.12 19.28
N TYR A 72 -5.11 0.44 20.25
CA TYR A 72 -3.73 -0.02 20.19
C TYR A 72 -3.70 -1.54 20.29
N CYS A 73 -3.05 -2.19 19.33
CA CYS A 73 -2.85 -3.64 19.30
C CYS A 73 -1.34 -3.92 19.35
N SER A 74 -0.88 -4.60 20.40
CA SER A 74 0.54 -4.93 20.63
C SER A 74 1.07 -6.00 19.69
N ASP A 75 0.22 -6.96 19.31
CA ASP A 75 0.65 -8.16 18.59
C ASP A 75 0.00 -8.23 17.20
N SER A 76 -1.24 -8.70 17.15
CA SER A 76 -1.97 -8.89 15.90
C SER A 76 -3.35 -8.24 15.96
N TYR A 77 -3.91 -7.99 14.78
CA TYR A 77 -5.23 -7.43 14.64
C TYR A 77 -5.90 -7.97 13.39
N THR A 78 -7.23 -8.02 13.40
CA THR A 78 -8.04 -8.16 12.20
C THR A 78 -8.66 -6.82 11.88
N ASN A 79 -8.68 -6.44 10.61
CA ASN A 79 -9.46 -5.31 10.12
C ASN A 79 -10.45 -5.83 9.06
N ASP A 80 -11.73 -5.78 9.39
CA ASP A 80 -12.83 -6.14 8.50
C ASP A 80 -13.69 -4.91 8.23
N GLU A 81 -13.55 -4.35 7.02
CA GLU A 81 -14.26 -3.15 6.56
C GLU A 81 -14.23 -1.95 7.54
N GLY A 82 -13.09 -1.73 8.23
CA GLY A 82 -12.93 -0.63 9.19
C GLY A 82 -13.29 -1.01 10.63
N THR A 83 -13.75 -2.25 10.87
CA THR A 83 -13.84 -2.83 12.20
C THR A 83 -12.52 -3.48 12.56
N VAL A 84 -11.79 -2.90 13.51
CA VAL A 84 -10.53 -3.45 13.98
C VAL A 84 -10.75 -4.20 15.29
N THR A 85 -10.22 -5.41 15.40
CA THR A 85 -10.17 -6.18 16.65
C THR A 85 -8.74 -6.61 16.92
N CYS A 86 -8.20 -6.26 18.08
CA CYS A 86 -6.91 -6.77 18.50
C CYS A 86 -7.03 -8.25 18.87
N ALA A 87 -6.15 -9.09 18.34
CA ALA A 87 -6.02 -10.47 18.76
C ALA A 87 -4.99 -10.56 19.88
N THR A 88 -5.27 -11.44 20.86
CA THR A 88 -4.41 -11.72 22.01
C THR A 88 -3.66 -13.02 21.82
#